data_AF-A0A9E7KQF8-F1
#
_entry.id   AF-A0A9E7KQF8-F1
#
_cell.length_a   1.000
_cell.length_b   1.000
_cell.length_c   1.000
_cell.angle_alpha   90.00
_cell.angle_beta   90.00
_cell.angle_gamma   90.00
#
_symmetry.space_group_name_H-M   'P 1'
#
loop_
_entity.id
_entity.type
_entity.pdbx_description
1 polymer ?
#
loop_
_entity_poly.entity_id
_entity_poly.type
_entity_poly.pdbx_seq_one_letter_code
_entity_poly.pdbx_strand_id
1 'polypeptide(L)'
;MGELDDGPFLPACKQRFSKDEAEIKAAEYCSHWQHELKKPEWHPFKIVDTDGKQQEVIKDDDEKLRALKEELGDAVYKAVTTALLEMNEYNPSGRYPIPELWNSKAGRKATLTEVINYILKQWKTYKRKR
;
A
#
# COMPACT_ATOMS: atom_id res chain seq x y z
N MET A 1 -6.83 1.13 -0.47
CA MET A 1 -6.14 -0.14 -0.75
C MET A 1 -5.37 0.02 -2.05
N GLY A 2 -4.10 -0.35 -2.06
CA GLY A 2 -3.20 -0.25 -3.20
C GLY A 2 -2.48 1.10 -3.32
N GLU A 3 -2.60 1.99 -2.34
CA GLU A 3 -1.82 3.24 -2.32
C GLU A 3 -0.45 2.99 -1.66
N LEU A 4 0.61 3.55 -2.23
CA LEU A 4 1.95 3.43 -1.67
C LEU A 4 2.08 4.33 -0.45
N ASP A 5 2.41 3.74 0.71
CA ASP A 5 2.80 4.48 1.91
C ASP A 5 4.17 5.14 1.68
N ASP A 6 4.18 6.48 1.69
CA ASP A 6 5.36 7.30 1.48
C ASP A 6 6.18 7.53 2.77
N GLY A 7 5.57 7.26 3.93
CA GLY A 7 6.16 7.49 5.25
C GLY A 7 7.55 6.85 5.44
N PRO A 8 7.78 5.60 4.98
CA PRO A 8 9.08 4.93 5.12
C PRO A 8 10.23 5.50 4.26
N PHE A 9 9.94 6.24 3.19
CA PHE A 9 10.96 6.70 2.25
C PHE A 9 11.89 7.77 2.85
N LEU A 10 11.35 8.70 3.62
CA LEU A 10 12.14 9.77 4.22
C LEU A 10 13.13 9.25 5.29
N PRO A 11 12.72 8.40 6.26
CA PRO A 11 13.66 7.76 7.17
C PRO A 11 14.75 6.96 6.45
N ALA A 12 14.40 6.21 5.40
CA ALA A 12 15.38 5.47 4.61
C ALA A 12 16.40 6.39 3.93
N CYS A 13 15.94 7.49 3.32
CA CYS A 13 16.81 8.46 2.66
C CYS A 13 17.72 9.20 3.65
N LYS A 14 17.23 9.52 4.86
CA LYS A 14 18.05 10.16 5.92
C LYS A 14 19.24 9.32 6.39
N GLN A 15 19.21 8.00 6.18
CA GLN A 15 20.34 7.13 6.50
C GLN A 15 21.44 7.18 5.44
N ARG A 16 21.15 7.72 4.24
CA ARG A 16 22.03 7.62 3.06
C ARG A 16 22.46 8.98 2.51
N PHE A 17 21.58 9.98 2.59
CA PHE A 17 21.79 11.30 2.03
C PHE A 17 21.93 12.36 3.12
N SER A 18 22.46 13.53 2.75
CA SER A 18 22.45 14.68 3.63
C SER A 18 21.01 15.10 3.95
N LYS A 19 20.82 15.84 5.04
CA LYS A 19 19.49 16.26 5.49
C LYS A 19 18.72 17.03 4.40
N ASP A 20 19.42 17.89 3.67
CA ASP A 20 18.84 18.75 2.63
C ASP A 20 18.47 17.96 1.36
N GLU A 21 19.18 16.87 1.08
CA GLU A 21 18.92 16.00 -0.08
C GLU A 21 17.89 14.90 0.22
N ALA A 22 17.79 14.46 1.47
CA ALA A 22 16.97 13.31 1.85
C ALA A 22 15.48 13.49 1.53
N GLU A 23 14.95 14.71 1.64
CA GLU A 23 13.55 15.01 1.31
C GLU A 23 13.28 14.87 -0.19
N ILE A 24 14.17 15.44 -1.02
CA ILE A 24 14.08 15.36 -2.48
C ILE A 24 14.21 13.90 -2.92
N LYS A 25 15.19 13.18 -2.39
CA LYS A 25 15.40 11.77 -2.73
C LYS A 25 14.22 10.89 -2.32
N ALA A 26 13.65 11.12 -1.14
CA ALA A 26 12.47 10.39 -0.70
C ALA A 26 11.29 10.58 -1.66
N ALA A 27 11.03 11.81 -2.11
CA ALA A 27 9.99 12.10 -3.07
C ALA A 27 10.27 11.47 -4.45
N GLU A 28 11.52 11.49 -4.93
CA GLU A 28 11.93 10.86 -6.18
C GLU A 28 11.71 9.34 -6.14
N TYR A 29 12.17 8.67 -5.08
CA TYR A 29 11.97 7.23 -4.92
C TYR A 29 10.49 6.87 -4.78
N CYS A 30 9.72 7.60 -3.97
CA CYS A 30 8.30 7.33 -3.82
C CYS A 30 7.57 7.46 -5.17
N SER A 31 7.84 8.53 -5.93
CA SER A 31 7.26 8.75 -7.26
C SER A 31 7.67 7.66 -8.25
N HIS A 32 8.94 7.24 -8.22
CA HIS A 32 9.44 6.15 -9.05
C HIS A 32 8.66 4.85 -8.78
N TRP A 33 8.51 4.46 -7.51
CA TRP A 33 7.80 3.25 -7.14
C TRP A 33 6.30 3.32 -7.41
N GLN A 34 5.65 4.46 -7.19
CA GLN A 34 4.27 4.68 -7.61
C GLN A 34 4.08 4.46 -9.11
N HIS A 35 5.07 4.81 -9.93
CA HIS A 35 5.04 4.59 -11.37
C HIS A 35 5.32 3.12 -11.72
N GLU A 36 6.34 2.49 -11.13
CA GLU A 36 6.64 1.07 -11.35
C GLU A 36 5.45 0.16 -10.99
N LEU A 37 4.78 0.42 -9.86
CA LEU A 37 3.62 -0.35 -9.40
C LEU A 37 2.44 -0.34 -10.41
N LYS A 38 2.34 0.71 -11.23
CA LYS A 38 1.28 0.88 -12.24
C LYS A 38 1.59 0.18 -13.56
N LYS A 39 2.83 -0.28 -13.79
CA LYS A 39 3.23 -0.91 -15.05
C LYS A 39 2.65 -2.32 -15.17
N PRO A 40 1.77 -2.60 -16.14
CA PRO A 40 1.21 -3.94 -16.33
C PRO A 40 2.28 -4.99 -16.66
N GLU A 41 3.38 -4.58 -17.31
CA GLU A 41 4.47 -5.46 -17.72
C GLU A 41 5.27 -5.99 -16.52
N TRP A 42 5.18 -5.32 -15.36
CA TRP A 42 5.83 -5.75 -14.14
C TRP A 42 4.82 -6.44 -13.21
N HIS A 43 4.87 -7.77 -13.20
CA HIS A 43 4.00 -8.63 -12.41
C HIS A 43 4.84 -9.70 -11.69
N PRO A 44 5.49 -9.34 -10.57
CA PRO A 44 6.42 -10.21 -9.87
C PRO A 44 5.70 -11.20 -8.94
N PHE A 45 4.70 -11.90 -9.47
CA PHE A 45 3.89 -12.87 -8.73
C PHE A 45 4.15 -14.29 -9.23
N LYS A 46 4.09 -15.24 -8.30
CA LYS A 46 4.08 -16.68 -8.55
C LYS A 46 2.84 -17.28 -7.90
N ILE A 47 2.30 -18.32 -8.52
CA ILE A 47 1.22 -19.12 -7.93
C ILE A 47 1.84 -20.21 -7.07
N VAL A 48 1.39 -20.29 -5.82
CA VAL A 48 1.74 -21.38 -4.89
C VAL A 48 0.47 -22.09 -4.46
N ASP A 49 0.57 -23.41 -4.26
CA ASP A 49 -0.51 -24.18 -3.66
C ASP A 49 -0.30 -24.23 -2.14
N THR A 50 -1.25 -23.66 -1.41
CA THR A 50 -1.29 -23.71 0.06
C THR A 50 -2.62 -24.32 0.46
N ASP A 51 -2.58 -25.52 1.04
CA ASP A 51 -3.76 -26.27 1.49
C ASP A 51 -4.81 -26.53 0.40
N GLY A 52 -4.37 -26.82 -0.84
CA GLY A 52 -5.25 -27.07 -1.98
C GLY A 52 -5.89 -25.81 -2.56
N LYS A 53 -5.42 -24.62 -2.15
CA LYS A 53 -5.81 -23.34 -2.71
C LYS A 53 -4.61 -22.68 -3.40
N GLN A 54 -4.80 -22.35 -4.67
CA GLN A 54 -3.86 -21.53 -5.42
C GLN A 54 -3.89 -20.09 -4.88
N GLN A 55 -2.72 -19.58 -4.48
CA GLN A 55 -2.54 -18.22 -4.00
C GLN A 55 -1.42 -17.55 -4.80
N GLU A 56 -1.62 -16.29 -5.16
CA GLU A 56 -0.57 -15.47 -5.75
C GLU A 56 0.27 -14.83 -4.65
N VAL A 57 1.56 -15.13 -4.66
CA VAL A 57 2.56 -14.57 -3.73
C VAL A 57 3.65 -13.88 -4.53
N ILE A 58 4.31 -12.90 -3.91
CA ILE A 58 5.43 -12.19 -4.55
C ILE A 58 6.60 -13.16 -4.75
N LYS A 59 7.30 -13.00 -5.88
CA LYS A 59 8.54 -13.71 -6.19
C LYS A 59 9.69 -13.16 -5.32
N ASP A 60 10.29 -14.04 -4.52
CA ASP A 60 11.41 -13.70 -3.66
C ASP A 60 12.69 -13.31 -4.44
N ASP A 61 12.77 -13.73 -5.70
CA ASP A 61 13.88 -13.50 -6.63
C ASP A 61 13.65 -12.34 -7.61
N ASP A 62 12.59 -11.53 -7.44
CA ASP A 62 12.39 -10.35 -8.27
C ASP A 62 13.54 -9.34 -8.11
N GLU A 63 14.21 -9.04 -9.22
CA GLU A 63 15.42 -8.22 -9.23
C GLU A 63 15.17 -6.80 -8.72
N LYS A 64 14.02 -6.20 -9.07
CA LYS A 64 13.69 -4.83 -8.66
C LYS A 64 13.40 -4.75 -7.18
N LEU A 65 12.65 -5.72 -6.63
CA LEU A 65 12.35 -5.79 -5.20
C LEU A 65 13.58 -6.10 -4.36
N ARG A 66 14.50 -6.94 -4.85
CA ARG A 66 15.79 -7.19 -4.19
C ARG A 66 16.63 -5.91 -4.16
N ALA A 67 16.77 -5.24 -5.31
CA ALA A 67 17.49 -3.97 -5.40
C ALA A 67 16.87 -2.90 -4.47
N LEU A 68 15.54 -2.80 -4.44
CA LEU A 68 14.82 -1.91 -3.52
C LEU A 68 15.20 -2.14 -2.07
N LYS A 69 15.21 -3.41 -1.65
CA LYS A 69 15.49 -3.79 -0.28
C LYS A 69 16.92 -3.48 0.11
N GLU A 70 17.88 -3.76 -0.77
CA GLU A 70 19.29 -3.42 -0.59
C GLU A 70 19.51 -1.90 -0.58
N GLU A 71 18.72 -1.17 -1.37
CA GLU A 71 18.85 0.27 -1.53
C GLU A 71 18.19 1.05 -0.38
N LEU A 72 16.93 0.76 -0.05
CA LEU A 72 16.13 1.58 0.87
C LEU A 72 15.70 0.84 2.14
N GLY A 73 16.09 -0.43 2.28
CA GLY A 73 15.85 -1.23 3.47
C GLY A 73 14.45 -1.83 3.58
N ASP A 74 14.25 -2.58 4.66
CA ASP A 74 13.05 -3.41 4.89
C ASP A 74 11.75 -2.61 4.98
N ALA A 75 11.79 -1.39 5.52
CA ALA A 75 10.59 -0.59 5.72
C ALA A 75 9.97 -0.14 4.39
N VAL A 76 10.82 0.33 3.45
CA VAL A 76 10.38 0.73 2.11
C VAL A 76 9.99 -0.50 1.29
N TYR A 77 10.79 -1.58 1.36
CA TYR A 77 10.42 -2.86 0.75
C TYR A 77 9.02 -3.29 1.17
N LYS A 78 8.73 -3.29 2.49
CA LYS A 78 7.43 -3.68 3.02
C LYS A 78 6.30 -2.79 2.51
N ALA A 79 6.50 -1.48 2.44
CA ALA A 79 5.50 -0.54 1.92
C ALA A 79 5.17 -0.84 0.45
N VAL A 80 6.19 -1.01 -0.39
CA VAL A 80 6.01 -1.34 -1.82
C VAL A 80 5.34 -2.69 -2.00
N THR A 81 5.77 -3.73 -1.30
CA THR A 81 5.15 -5.06 -1.42
C THR A 81 3.71 -5.10 -0.90
N THR A 82 3.40 -4.30 0.12
CA THR A 82 2.02 -4.19 0.64
C THR A 82 1.13 -3.54 -0.42
N ALA A 83 1.55 -2.40 -0.97
CA ALA A 83 0.80 -1.73 -2.03
C ALA A 83 0.60 -2.64 -3.25
N LEU A 84 1.64 -3.41 -3.63
CA LEU A 84 1.58 -4.35 -4.74
C LEU A 84 0.57 -5.49 -4.51
N LEU A 85 0.55 -6.08 -3.31
CA LEU A 85 -0.41 -7.11 -2.92
C LEU A 85 -1.84 -6.56 -2.91
N GLU A 86 -2.06 -5.40 -2.31
CA GLU A 86 -3.37 -4.76 -2.25
C GLU A 86 -3.89 -4.39 -3.65
N MET A 87 -3.03 -3.87 -4.54
CA MET A 87 -3.41 -3.61 -5.93
C MET A 87 -3.82 -4.89 -6.65
N ASN A 88 -3.12 -6.00 -6.41
CA ASN A 88 -3.43 -7.27 -7.05
C ASN A 88 -4.75 -7.87 -6.54
N GLU A 89 -5.04 -7.72 -5.25
CA GLU A 89 -6.30 -8.20 -4.65
C GLU A 89 -7.51 -7.35 -5.09
N TYR A 90 -7.37 -6.02 -5.10
CA TYR A 90 -8.51 -5.12 -5.30
C TYR A 90 -8.71 -4.70 -6.76
N ASN A 91 -7.64 -4.58 -7.54
CA ASN A 91 -7.69 -4.05 -8.90
C ASN A 91 -6.54 -4.57 -9.79
N PRO A 92 -6.45 -5.90 -10.01
CA PRO A 92 -5.32 -6.53 -10.69
C PRO A 92 -5.08 -5.96 -12.09
N SER A 93 -6.16 -5.69 -12.83
CA SER A 93 -6.09 -5.15 -14.19
C SER A 93 -5.89 -3.64 -14.24
N GLY A 94 -6.52 -2.88 -13.34
CA GLY A 94 -6.50 -1.42 -13.39
C GLY A 94 -5.29 -0.79 -12.71
N ARG A 95 -4.68 -1.46 -11.72
CA ARG A 95 -3.47 -1.01 -11.00
C ARG A 95 -3.56 0.42 -10.44
N TYR A 96 -4.77 0.87 -10.11
CA TYR A 96 -5.01 2.12 -9.38
C TYR A 96 -5.57 1.83 -7.98
N PRO A 97 -5.23 2.66 -6.96
CA PRO A 97 -5.77 2.50 -5.63
C PRO A 97 -7.29 2.59 -5.60
N ILE A 98 -7.93 1.73 -4.82
CA ILE A 98 -9.38 1.76 -4.57
C ILE A 98 -9.64 2.35 -3.18
N PRO A 99 -10.46 3.42 -3.08
CA PRO A 99 -10.90 3.95 -1.79
C PRO A 99 -11.69 2.90 -1.01
N GLU A 100 -11.41 2.77 0.28
CA GLU A 100 -12.05 1.79 1.16
C GLU A 100 -12.45 2.45 2.48
N LEU A 101 -13.60 2.04 3.04
CA LEU A 101 -14.02 2.54 4.35
C LEU A 101 -13.21 1.83 5.44
N TRP A 102 -12.53 2.61 6.27
CA TRP A 102 -11.60 2.09 7.26
C TRP A 102 -12.09 2.32 8.70
N ASN A 103 -11.96 1.29 9.54
CA ASN A 103 -12.15 1.43 10.97
C ASN A 103 -10.79 1.63 11.63
N SER A 104 -10.40 2.89 11.83
CA SER A 104 -9.09 3.25 12.40
C SER A 104 -8.87 2.70 13.81
N LYS A 105 -9.92 2.44 14.58
CA LYS A 105 -9.79 1.84 15.92
C LYS A 105 -9.50 0.34 15.86
N ALA A 106 -10.13 -0.35 14.91
CA ALA A 106 -9.95 -1.79 14.73
C ALA A 106 -8.77 -2.15 13.83
N GLY A 107 -8.16 -1.17 13.15
CA GLY A 107 -7.03 -1.41 12.24
C GLY A 107 -7.39 -2.30 11.05
N ARG A 108 -8.66 -2.27 10.61
CA ARG A 108 -9.14 -3.06 9.46
C ARG A 108 -10.22 -2.31 8.70
N LYS A 109 -10.57 -2.84 7.52
CA LYS A 109 -11.75 -2.44 6.74
C LYS A 109 -12.99 -2.39 7.65
N ALA A 110 -13.74 -1.31 7.55
CA ALA A 110 -14.98 -1.13 8.28
C ALA A 110 -16.03 -2.12 7.78
N THR A 111 -16.77 -2.74 8.69
CA THR A 111 -17.89 -3.60 8.30
C THR A 111 -19.08 -2.76 7.85
N LEU A 112 -19.96 -3.34 7.03
CA LEU A 112 -21.19 -2.67 6.62
C LEU A 112 -22.03 -2.21 7.83
N THR A 113 -22.09 -3.04 8.88
CA THR A 113 -22.77 -2.71 10.14
C THR A 113 -22.12 -1.51 10.85
N GLU A 114 -20.79 -1.45 10.92
CA GLU A 114 -20.07 -0.30 11.50
C GLU A 114 -20.38 0.99 10.74
N VAL A 115 -20.36 0.93 9.41
CA VAL A 115 -20.66 2.07 8.52
C VAL A 115 -22.11 2.54 8.68
N ILE A 116 -23.08 1.63 8.64
CA ILE A 116 -24.52 1.95 8.82
C ILE A 116 -24.74 2.59 10.18
N ASN A 117 -24.19 2.02 11.25
CA ASN A 117 -24.32 2.55 12.60
C ASN A 117 -23.70 3.95 12.72
N TYR A 118 -22.56 4.18 12.07
CA TYR A 118 -21.95 5.51 12.02
C TYR A 118 -22.86 6.53 11.32
N ILE A 119 -23.38 6.20 10.14
CA ILE A 119 -24.29 7.08 9.37
C ILE A 119 -25.55 7.39 10.18
N LEU A 120 -26.19 6.39 10.79
CA LEU A 120 -27.38 6.58 11.63
C LEU A 120 -27.11 7.50 12.84
N LYS A 121 -25.94 7.36 13.47
CA LYS A 121 -25.52 8.24 14.58
C LYS A 121 -25.33 9.68 14.12
N GLN A 122 -24.67 9.89 12.99
CA GLN A 122 -24.51 11.24 12.43
C GLN A 122 -25.87 11.86 12.10
N TRP A 123 -26.75 11.11 11.43
CA TRP A 123 -28.08 11.59 11.06
C TRP A 123 -28.93 12.04 12.26
N LYS A 124 -28.94 11.25 13.34
CA LYS A 124 -29.64 11.61 14.59
C LYS A 124 -29.07 12.89 15.22
N THR A 125 -27.76 13.08 15.15
CA THR A 125 -27.09 14.29 15.65
C THR A 125 -27.50 15.53 14.85
N TYR A 126 -27.51 15.43 13.51
CA TYR A 126 -27.92 16.54 12.65
C TYR A 126 -29.40 16.92 12.81
N LYS A 127 -30.30 15.94 13.00
CA LYS A 127 -31.73 16.22 13.26
C LYS A 127 -31.98 16.98 14.56
N ARG A 128 -31.15 16.78 15.59
CA ARG A 128 -31.29 17.45 16.90
C ARG A 128 -30.76 18.89 16.93
N LYS A 129 -29.97 19.29 15.93
CA LYS A 129 -29.43 20.66 15.80
C LYS A 129 -30.37 21.59 15.02
N ARG A 130 -31.54 21.11 14.60
CA ARG A 130 -32.52 21.85 13.81
C ARG A 130 -33.76 22.16 14.64
#